data_AF-A0A962QTW7-F1
#
_entry.id   AF-A0A962QTW7-F1
#
_cell.length_a   1.000
_cell.length_b   1.000
_cell.length_c   1.000
_cell.angle_alpha   90.00
_cell.angle_beta   90.00
_cell.angle_gamma   90.00
#
_symmetry.space_group_name_H-M   'P 1'
#
loop_
_entity.id
_entity.type
_entity.pdbx_description
1 polymer ?
#
loop_
_entity_poly.entity_id
_entity_poly.type
_entity_poly.pdbx_seq_one_letter_code
_entity_poly.pdbx_strand_id
1 'polypeptide(L)' 'CIHLPDLGDNPDDQAVLQYALGREHAAMEQYRELAETTAPGPVRELFVFLADEETQHKAELEKLYYEIVHSGGV' A
#
# COMPACT_ATOMS: atom_id res chain seq x y z
N CYS A 1 14.45 1.17 1.42
CA CYS A 1 14.09 -0.26 1.51
C CYS A 1 13.03 -0.39 2.59
N ILE A 2 11.81 -0.71 2.20
CA ILE A 2 10.72 -0.94 3.16
C ILE A 2 10.89 -2.37 3.66
N HIS A 3 11.24 -2.51 4.93
CA HIS A 3 11.23 -3.80 5.59
C HIS A 3 9.78 -4.13 5.93
N LEU A 4 9.20 -5.05 5.16
CA LEU A 4 7.87 -5.58 5.45
C LEU A 4 8.00 -6.65 6.55
N PRO A 5 7.06 -6.73 7.49
CA PRO A 5 7.08 -7.75 8.53
C PRO A 5 6.96 -9.14 7.90
N ASP A 6 7.66 -10.11 8.49
CA ASP A 6 7.44 -11.53 8.19
C ASP A 6 6.08 -11.95 8.75
N LEU A 7 5.24 -12.55 7.92
CA LEU A 7 3.88 -12.97 8.28
C LEU A 7 3.86 -14.32 9.02
N GLY A 8 4.93 -15.12 8.92
CA GLY A 8 4.97 -16.48 9.44
C GLY A 8 3.93 -17.42 8.80
N ASP A 9 3.71 -18.59 9.41
CA ASP A 9 2.87 -19.66 8.82
C ASP A 9 1.36 -19.43 8.97
N ASN A 10 0.93 -18.69 10.00
CA ASN A 10 -0.49 -18.43 10.31
C ASN A 10 -0.67 -17.00 10.85
N PRO A 11 -0.57 -15.97 9.99
CA PRO A 11 -0.79 -14.59 10.39
C PRO A 11 -2.26 -14.34 10.77
N ASP A 12 -2.49 -13.44 11.72
CA ASP A 12 -3.82 -12.91 12.00
C ASP A 12 -4.21 -11.79 11.01
N ASP A 13 -5.48 -11.41 11.00
CA ASP A 13 -6.01 -10.38 10.08
C ASP A 13 -5.26 -9.05 10.24
N GLN A 14 -4.86 -8.70 11.47
CA GLN A 14 -4.11 -7.48 11.74
C GLN A 14 -2.74 -7.50 11.06
N ALA A 15 -2.00 -8.60 11.17
CA ALA A 15 -0.69 -8.77 10.54
C ALA A 15 -0.79 -8.75 9.01
N VAL A 16 -1.80 -9.41 8.43
CA VAL A 16 -2.05 -9.41 6.98
C VAL A 16 -2.33 -7.99 6.48
N LEU A 17 -3.18 -7.24 7.18
CA LEU A 17 -3.52 -5.87 6.79
C LEU A 17 -2.34 -4.90 6.94
N GLN A 18 -1.53 -5.04 8.00
CA GLN A 18 -0.31 -4.24 8.15
C GLN A 18 0.70 -4.52 7.04
N TYR A 19 0.86 -5.79 6.66
CA TYR A 19 1.69 -6.18 5.53
C TYR A 19 1.17 -5.58 4.22
N ALA A 20 -0.13 -5.67 3.95
CA ALA A 20 -0.75 -5.11 2.75
C ALA A 20 -0.59 -3.58 2.69
N LEU A 21 -0.83 -2.86 3.79
CA LEU A 21 -0.61 -1.41 3.89
C LEU A 21 0.85 -1.02 3.57
N GLY A 22 1.81 -1.79 4.08
CA GLY A 22 3.22 -1.59 3.78
C GLY A 22 3.54 -1.81 2.29
N ARG A 23 2.87 -2.77 1.65
CA ARG A 23 3.02 -3.04 0.21
C ARG A 23 2.46 -1.91 -0.65
N GLU A 24 1.27 -1.39 -0.32
CA GLU A 24 0.70 -0.25 -1.07
C GLU A 24 1.55 1.00 -0.94
N HIS A 25 2.08 1.28 0.26
CA HIS A 25 3.00 2.38 0.46
C HIS A 25 4.27 2.23 -0.39
N ALA A 26 4.86 1.03 -0.42
CA ALA A 26 6.05 0.75 -1.21
C ALA A 26 5.82 0.92 -2.72
N ALA A 27 4.69 0.40 -3.21
CA ALA A 27 4.32 0.52 -4.61
C ALA A 27 4.07 1.99 -5.00
N MET A 28 3.32 2.73 -4.17
CA MET A 28 3.10 4.17 -4.35
C MET A 28 4.42 4.95 -4.46
N GLU A 29 5.35 4.77 -3.51
CA GLU A 29 6.65 5.44 -3.55
C GLU A 29 7.44 5.08 -4.80
N GLN A 30 7.49 3.79 -5.15
CA GLN A 30 8.19 3.32 -6.34
C GLN A 30 7.63 3.94 -7.63
N TYR A 31 6.30 4.00 -7.77
CA TYR A 31 5.69 4.62 -8.94
C TYR A 31 5.91 6.14 -8.99
N ARG A 32 5.96 6.83 -7.84
CA ARG A 32 6.34 8.25 -7.79
C ARG A 32 7.78 8.47 -8.25
N GLU A 33 8.73 7.69 -7.75
CA GLU A 33 10.13 7.76 -8.17
C GLU A 33 10.31 7.47 -9.68
N LEU A 34 9.59 6.48 -10.20
CA LEU A 34 9.58 6.17 -11.64
C LEU A 34 8.97 7.32 -12.46
N ALA A 35 7.88 7.94 -11.99
CA ALA A 35 7.28 9.09 -12.65
C ALA A 35 8.23 10.31 -12.69
N GLU A 36 9.00 10.55 -11.63
CA GLU A 36 9.96 11.65 -11.52
C GLU A 36 11.15 11.49 -12.46
N THR A 37 11.62 10.25 -12.64
CA THR A 37 12.78 9.92 -13.48
C THR A 37 12.43 9.63 -14.95
N THR A 38 11.14 9.52 -15.27
CA THR A 38 10.65 9.28 -16.63
C THR A 38 10.42 10.60 -17.38
N ALA A 39 10.87 10.66 -18.64
CA ALA A 39 10.62 11.81 -19.51
C ALA A 39 9.11 12.11 -19.65
N PRO A 40 8.70 13.37 -19.87
CA PRO A 40 7.29 13.71 -20.07
C PRO A 40 6.64 12.89 -21.19
N GLY A 41 5.44 12.37 -20.93
CA GLY A 41 4.66 11.59 -21.89
C GLY A 41 3.82 10.50 -21.23
N PRO A 42 3.21 9.62 -22.04
CA PRO A 42 2.23 8.63 -21.56
C PRO A 42 2.75 7.68 -20.49
N VAL A 43 4.06 7.35 -20.52
CA VAL A 43 4.66 6.45 -19.52
C VAL A 43 4.77 7.14 -18.15
N ARG A 44 5.12 8.43 -18.11
CA ARG A 44 5.12 9.20 -16.88
C ARG A 44 3.70 9.33 -16.32
N GLU A 45 2.73 9.60 -17.17
CA GLU A 45 1.32 9.68 -16.79
C GLU A 45 0.80 8.35 -16.23
N LEU A 46 1.20 7.22 -16.83
CA LEU A 46 0.88 5.90 -16.31
C LEU A 46 1.45 5.68 -14.90
N PHE A 47 2.71 6.05 -14.64
CA PHE A 47 3.28 5.91 -13.30
C PHE A 47 2.60 6.82 -12.26
N VAL A 48 2.24 8.05 -12.64
CA VAL A 48 1.44 8.93 -11.77
C VAL A 48 0.10 8.29 -11.45
N PHE A 49 -0.61 7.79 -12.47
CA PHE A 49 -1.88 7.11 -12.29
C PHE A 49 -1.76 5.91 -11.34
N LEU A 50 -0.75 5.06 -11.52
CA LEU A 50 -0.53 3.90 -10.65
C LEU A 50 -0.26 4.33 -9.20
N ALA A 51 0.55 5.38 -8.97
CA ALA A 51 0.77 5.90 -7.62
C ALA A 51 -0.52 6.41 -6.95
N ASP A 52 -1.41 7.01 -7.73
CA ASP A 52 -2.70 7.50 -7.23
C ASP A 52 -3.68 6.34 -6.94
N GLU A 53 -3.64 5.26 -7.72
CA GLU A 53 -4.39 4.04 -7.43
C GLU A 53 -3.93 3.39 -6.12
N GLU A 54 -2.62 3.24 -5.89
CA GLU A 54 -2.14 2.68 -4.61
C GLU A 54 -2.47 3.57 -3.41
N THR A 55 -2.58 4.88 -3.61
CA THR A 55 -3.07 5.80 -2.57
C THR A 55 -4.52 5.48 -2.19
N GLN A 56 -5.38 5.16 -3.17
CA GLN A 56 -6.76 4.76 -2.93
C GLN A 56 -6.84 3.38 -2.28
N HIS A 57 -6.08 2.39 -2.77
CA HIS A 57 -6.01 1.06 -2.18
C HIS A 57 -5.58 1.12 -0.70
N LYS A 58 -4.55 1.91 -0.40
CA LYS A 58 -4.10 2.15 0.99
C LYS A 58 -5.21 2.73 1.86
N ALA A 59 -5.96 3.71 1.36
CA ALA A 59 -7.05 4.31 2.12
C ALA A 59 -8.18 3.31 2.42
N GLU A 60 -8.52 2.42 1.49
CA GLU A 60 -9.52 1.37 1.74
C GLU A 60 -9.01 0.31 2.73
N LEU A 61 -7.74 -0.09 2.63
CA LEU A 61 -7.12 -0.99 3.61
C LEU A 61 -7.04 -0.37 5.01
N GLU A 62 -6.78 0.93 5.11
CA GLU A 62 -6.78 1.64 6.40
C GLU A 62 -8.16 1.57 7.05
N LYS A 63 -9.24 1.84 6.31
CA LYS A 63 -10.61 1.70 6.82
C LYS A 63 -10.90 0.29 7.33
N LEU A 64 -10.55 -0.73 6.54
CA LEU A 64 -10.74 -2.12 6.91
C LEU A 64 -9.95 -2.50 8.18
N TYR A 65 -8.72 -2.01 8.28
CA TYR A 65 -7.89 -2.16 9.48
C TYR A 65 -8.56 -1.54 10.72
N TYR A 66 -9.08 -0.32 10.59
CA TYR A 66 -9.82 0.32 11.69
C TYR A 66 -11.04 -0.49 12.09
N GLU A 67 -11.84 -0.96 11.12
CA GLU A 67 -13.03 -1.77 11.39
C GLU A 67 -12.70 -3.08 12.12
N ILE A 68 -11.71 -3.84 11.65
CA ILE A 68 -11.33 -5.14 12.24
C ILE A 68 -10.70 -4.96 13.63
N VAL A 69 -9.79 -4.01 13.79
CA VAL A 69 -9.11 -3.79 15.07
C VAL A 69 -10.07 -3.21 16.13
N HIS A 70 -11.02 -2.35 15.75
CA HIS A 70 -11.96 -1.74 16.70
C HIS A 70 -13.22 -2.60 16.93
N SER A 71 -13.57 -3.52 16.04
CA SER A 71 -14.67 -4.46 16.26
C SER A 71 -14.30 -5.69 17.10
N GLY A 72 -13.01 -6.02 17.20
CA GLY A 72 -12.49 -7.09 18.05
C GLY A 72 -12.33 -6.74 19.54
N GLY A 73 -12.71 -5.51 19.96
CA GLY A 73 -12.60 -5.04 21.34
C GLY A 73 -13.93 -5.05 22.10
N VAL A 74 -14.38 -6.23 22.55
CA VAL A 74 -15.33 -6.42 23.67
C VAL A 74 -14.80 -7.42 24.66
#